data_AF-A0AA35X3W1-F1
#
_entry.id   AF-A0AA35X3W1-F1
#
_cell.length_a   1.000
_cell.length_b   1.000
_cell.length_c   1.000
_cell.angle_alpha   90.00
_cell.angle_beta   90.00
_cell.angle_gamma   90.00
#
_symmetry.space_group_name_H-M   'P 1'
#
loop_
_entity.id
_entity.type
_entity.pdbx_description
1 polymer ?
#
loop_
_entity_poly.entity_id
_entity_poly.type
_entity_poly.pdbx_seq_one_letter_code
_entity_poly.pdbx_strand_id
1 'polypeptide(L)' 'MLTNAMPNRLRDMSNIELQKFLRRPKSVTISGDGRLFIADNQSYRLQVYQKEVIHLTPEQYGPPVRSPTLNQE' A
#
# COMPACT_ATOMS: atom_id res chain seq x y z
N MET A 1 -27.25 -4.05 -12.85
CA MET A 1 -26.99 -2.87 -13.70
C MET A 1 -25.49 -2.60 -13.73
N LEU A 2 -24.87 -2.45 -14.90
CA LEU A 2 -23.49 -1.98 -15.04
C LEU A 2 -23.49 -0.45 -15.08
N THR A 3 -23.63 0.20 -13.93
CA THR A 3 -23.79 1.66 -13.83
C THR A 3 -22.55 2.46 -14.25
N ASN A 4 -21.42 1.82 -14.54
CA ASN A 4 -20.12 2.46 -14.83
C ASN A 4 -19.40 1.93 -16.09
N ALA A 5 -20.13 1.44 -17.11
CA ALA A 5 -19.51 0.81 -18.28
C ALA A 5 -18.53 1.73 -19.06
N MET A 6 -18.89 2.99 -19.29
CA MET A 6 -18.03 3.94 -20.01
C MET A 6 -16.81 4.41 -19.20
N PRO A 7 -16.95 4.80 -17.91
CA PRO A 7 -15.80 5.06 -17.05
C PRO A 7 -14.80 3.89 -16.97
N ASN A 8 -15.29 2.65 -16.90
CA ASN A 8 -14.43 1.47 -16.87
C ASN A 8 -13.61 1.32 -18.16
N ARG A 9 -14.22 1.58 -19.33
CA ARG A 9 -13.51 1.55 -20.63
C ARG A 9 -12.44 2.63 -20.74
N LEU A 10 -12.73 3.84 -20.30
CA LEU A 10 -11.75 4.93 -20.29
C LEU A 10 -10.57 4.63 -19.36
N ARG A 11 -10.83 3.96 -18.23
CA ARG A 11 -9.78 3.54 -17.29
C ARG A 11 -8.86 2.51 -17.92
N ASP A 12 -9.42 1.50 -18.58
CA ASP A 12 -8.67 0.43 -19.27
C ASP A 12 -7.78 0.99 -20.38
N MET A 13 -8.27 2.00 -21.11
CA MET A 13 -7.53 2.65 -22.21
C MET A 13 -6.51 3.71 -21.76
N SER A 14 -6.47 4.07 -20.48
CA SER A 14 -5.64 5.17 -20.00
C SER A 14 -4.26 4.71 -19.53
N ASN A 15 -3.28 5.63 -19.50
CA ASN A 15 -1.95 5.33 -18.96
C ASN A 15 -2.02 5.03 -17.46
N ILE A 16 -1.77 3.76 -17.12
CA ILE A 16 -1.87 3.22 -15.76
C ILE A 16 -0.81 3.82 -14.83
N GLU A 17 0.35 4.26 -15.34
CA GLU A 17 1.41 4.84 -14.52
C GLU A 17 0.95 6.13 -13.83
N LEU A 18 0.21 6.99 -14.53
CA LEU A 18 -0.37 8.19 -13.93
C LEU A 18 -1.43 7.86 -12.88
N GLN A 19 -2.10 6.72 -13.01
CA GLN A 19 -3.03 6.24 -12.00
C GLN A 19 -2.31 5.74 -10.73
N LYS A 20 -0.99 5.49 -10.71
CA LYS A 20 -0.33 5.07 -9.46
C LYS A 20 -0.23 6.21 -8.44
N PHE A 21 -0.18 7.46 -8.91
CA PHE A 21 -0.05 8.62 -8.04
C PHE A 21 -1.35 8.98 -7.31
N LEU A 22 -1.25 9.40 -6.06
CA LEU A 22 -2.36 9.96 -5.31
C LEU A 22 -2.55 11.43 -5.71
N ARG A 23 -3.79 11.89 -5.88
CA ARG A 23 -4.08 13.30 -6.20
C ARG A 23 -4.50 14.09 -4.97
N ARG A 24 -5.46 13.57 -4.19
CA ARG A 24 -5.89 14.21 -2.95
C ARG A 24 -6.45 13.19 -1.96
N PRO A 25 -5.59 12.34 -1.38
CA PRO A 25 -6.05 11.31 -0.44
C PRO A 25 -6.65 11.98 0.81
N LYS A 26 -7.73 11.39 1.32
CA LYS A 26 -8.44 11.93 2.50
C LYS A 26 -8.43 11.00 3.70
N SER A 27 -8.32 9.70 3.47
CA SER A 27 -8.26 8.71 4.53
C SER A 27 -7.48 7.48 4.07
N VAL A 28 -6.99 6.75 5.07
CA VAL A 28 -6.25 5.50 4.91
C VAL A 28 -6.71 4.53 5.99
N THR A 29 -6.81 3.25 5.66
CA THR A 29 -7.06 2.18 6.63
C THR A 29 -6.36 0.90 6.21
N ILE A 30 -6.09 0.02 7.19
CA ILE A 30 -5.49 -1.29 6.98
C ILE A 30 -6.52 -2.34 7.38
N SER A 31 -6.76 -3.30 6.49
CA SER A 31 -7.64 -4.44 6.76
C SER A 31 -6.92 -5.50 7.59
N GLY A 32 -7.66 -6.41 8.24
CA GLY A 32 -7.11 -7.49 9.04
C GLY A 32 -6.20 -8.46 8.27
N ASP A 33 -6.32 -8.50 6.94
CA ASP A 33 -5.45 -9.23 6.01
C ASP A 33 -4.21 -8.43 5.56
N GLY A 34 -3.97 -7.25 6.14
CA GLY A 34 -2.79 -6.42 5.86
C GLY A 34 -2.89 -5.58 4.59
N ARG A 35 -4.04 -5.52 3.92
CA ARG A 35 -4.25 -4.64 2.75
C ARG A 35 -4.41 -3.19 3.17
N LEU A 36 -3.71 -2.30 2.47
CA LEU A 36 -3.81 -0.85 2.63
C LEU A 36 -4.86 -0.29 1.68
N PHE A 37 -5.85 0.40 2.21
CA PHE A 37 -6.89 1.08 1.45
C PHE A 37 -6.71 2.60 1.57
N ILE A 38 -6.66 3.29 0.44
CA ILE A 38 -6.55 4.76 0.39
C ILE A 38 -7.72 5.35 -0.40
N ALA A 39 -8.48 6.24 0.23
CA ALA A 39 -9.52 7.01 -0.43
C ALA A 39 -8.92 8.23 -1.15
N ASP A 40 -8.66 8.10 -2.46
CA ASP A 40 -8.08 9.15 -3.30
C ASP A 40 -9.20 10.04 -3.88
N ASN A 41 -9.61 11.04 -3.10
CA ASN A 41 -10.84 11.80 -3.31
C ASN A 41 -10.89 12.55 -4.65
N GLN A 42 -9.78 13.14 -5.11
CA GLN A 42 -9.77 13.89 -6.37
C GLN A 42 -9.69 12.99 -7.62
N SER A 43 -9.41 11.69 -7.43
CA SER A 43 -9.43 10.67 -8.48
C SER A 43 -10.69 9.81 -8.44
N TYR A 44 -11.64 10.10 -7.52
CA TYR A 44 -12.90 9.36 -7.34
C TYR A 44 -12.72 7.83 -7.26
N ARG A 45 -11.70 7.38 -6.53
CA ARG A 45 -11.36 5.96 -6.45
C ARG A 45 -10.89 5.53 -5.06
N LEU A 46 -10.90 4.22 -4.87
CA LEU A 46 -10.20 3.53 -3.79
C LEU A 46 -8.95 2.86 -4.39
N GLN A 47 -7.76 3.20 -3.88
CA GLN A 47 -6.55 2.45 -4.20
C GLN A 47 -6.30 1.40 -3.12
N VAL A 48 -5.97 0.19 -3.56
CA VAL A 48 -5.68 -0.96 -2.67
C VAL A 48 -4.26 -1.40 -2.94
N TYR A 49 -3.43 -1.40 -1.91
CA TYR A 49 -2.07 -1.90 -1.98
C TYR A 49 -1.96 -3.18 -1.15
N GLN A 50 -1.43 -4.22 -1.79
CA GLN A 50 -0.96 -5.43 -1.14
C GLN A 50 0.56 -5.42 -1.28
N LYS A 51 1.28 -5.35 -0.16
CA LYS A 51 2.72 -5.58 -0.19
C LYS A 51 2.94 -7.09 -0.20
N GLU A 52 3.77 -7.56 -1.12
CA GLU A 52 4.33 -8.91 -1.05
C GLU A 52 5.39 -8.88 0.04
N VAL A 53 5.03 -9.38 1.23
CA VAL A 53 5.93 -9.41 2.40
C VAL A 53 6.21 -10.86 2.72
N ILE A 54 7.49 -11.19 2.85
CA ILE A 54 7.92 -12.42 3.50
C ILE A 54 8.02 -12.07 4.99
N HIS A 55 7.14 -12.65 5.79
CA HIS A 55 7.22 -12.50 7.24
C HIS A 55 8.45 -13.23 7.75
N LEU A 56 9.33 -12.50 8.43
CA LEU A 56 10.50 -13.08 9.05
C LEU A 56 10.12 -13.68 10.41
N THR A 57 10.69 -14.85 10.71
CA THR A 57 10.60 -15.45 12.04
C THR A 57 11.65 -14.84 12.97
N PRO A 58 11.48 -14.93 14.30
CA PRO A 58 12.45 -14.45 15.29
C PRO A 58 13.90 -14.90 15.01
N GLU A 59 14.08 -16.10 14.47
CA GLU A 59 15.37 -16.72 14.16
C GLU A 59 16.06 -16.14 12.92
N GLN A 60 15.31 -15.43 12.08
CA GLN A 60 15.82 -14.76 10.88
C GLN A 60 16.33 -13.33 11.19
N TYR A 61 16.09 -12.83 12.41
CA TYR A 61 16.68 -11.58 12.87
C TYR A 61 18.06 -11.82 13.49
N GLY A 62 18.94 -10.82 13.39
CA GLY A 62 20.16 -10.80 14.20
C GLY A 62 19.82 -10.72 15.70
N PRO A 63 20.72 -11.15 16.60
CA PRO A 63 20.51 -11.04 18.03
C PRO A 63 20.25 -9.58 18.44
N PRO A 64 19.43 -9.31 19.49
CA PRO A 64 19.22 -7.97 19.99
C PRO A 64 20.55 -7.30 20.35
N VAL A 65 20.81 -6.13 19.74
CA VAL A 65 22.03 -5.37 20.03
C VAL A 65 21.89 -4.72 21.40
N ARG A 66 22.78 -5.02 22.34
CA ARG A 66 22.92 -4.23 23.57
C ARG A 66 23.74 -3.00 23.23
N SER A 67 23.17 -1.81 23.50
CA SER A 67 23.72 -0.46 23.28
C SER A 67 24.73 -0.34 22.11
N PRO A 68 24.37 0.30 20.97
CA PRO A 68 25.22 0.37 19.78
C PRO A 68 26.64 0.92 20.02
N THR A 69 26.86 1.63 21.13
CA THR A 69 28.11 2.28 21.52
C THR A 69 28.88 1.58 22.63
N LEU A 70 28.35 0.51 23.23
CA LEU A 70 29.04 -0.20 24.31
C LEU A 70 29.89 -1.31 23.70
N ASN A 71 31.14 -0.99 23.36
CA ASN A 71 32.15 -2.01 23.07
C ASN A 71 32.30 -2.87 24.33
N GLN A 72 32.01 -4.16 24.23
CA GLN A 72 32.36 -5.12 25.28
C GLN A 72 33.89 -5.24 25.26
N GLU A 73 34.53 -4.83 26.36
CA GLU A 73 35.95 -5.08 26.64
C GLU A 73 36.25 -6.59 26.68
#